data_AF-A0A2V6EHB9-F1
#
_entry.id   AF-A0A2V6EHB9-F1
#
_cell.length_a   1.000
_cell.length_b   1.000
_cell.length_c   1.000
_cell.angle_alpha   90.00
_cell.angle_beta   90.00
_cell.angle_gamma   90.00
#
_symmetry.space_group_name_H-M   'P 1'
#
loop_
_entity.id
_entity.type
_entity.pdbx_description
1 polymer ?
#
loop_
_entity_poly.entity_id
_entity_poly.type
_entity_poly.pdbx_seq_one_letter_code
_entity_poly.pdbx_strand_id
1 'polypeptide(L)'
;MNQTKDSAGNLIIVSNRGPNDFVWQDDHWVVRPASGGLVSMIDPLARQPDVTWFCCVSEAPPASESRAALFTTAADQTDPEHHIVPVPLPSKIYQAYYGTISNEVLWMLQHHLVGQFGYSALDAERHRAWTDGYLEANRRIARAIRESGIKPRVFLIQDYHLYPLPALLREVFPDVPSLHFTHIPFPGFTMLKLIPQSWRDTIFQGLLGADVVGMQTEWDSRRFLGCCEELLGAKVDYKNGTVAARDGRL
;
A
#
# COMPACT_ATOMS: atom_id res chain seq x y z
N MET A 1 -22.95 -12.71 -35.65
CA MET A 1 -22.05 -13.64 -34.96
C MET A 1 -21.04 -12.79 -34.19
N ASN A 2 -21.48 -12.17 -33.08
CA ASN A 2 -20.60 -11.41 -32.20
C ASN A 2 -19.97 -12.41 -31.24
N GLN A 3 -18.71 -12.76 -31.47
CA GLN A 3 -17.92 -13.41 -30.44
C GLN A 3 -17.86 -12.43 -29.26
N THR A 4 -18.54 -12.79 -28.18
CA THR A 4 -18.29 -12.23 -26.86
C THR A 4 -16.79 -12.35 -26.62
N LYS A 5 -16.08 -11.22 -26.57
CA LYS A 5 -14.73 -11.16 -26.00
C LYS A 5 -14.85 -11.77 -24.61
N ASP A 6 -14.44 -13.03 -24.45
CA ASP A 6 -14.20 -13.61 -23.14
C ASP A 6 -13.32 -12.60 -22.39
N SER A 7 -13.86 -12.06 -21.30
CA SER A 7 -13.28 -10.91 -20.61
C SER A 7 -11.91 -11.31 -20.07
N ALA A 8 -10.84 -10.91 -20.76
CA ALA A 8 -9.50 -10.93 -20.20
C ALA A 8 -9.58 -10.23 -18.84
N GLY A 9 -9.24 -10.93 -17.76
CA GLY A 9 -9.38 -10.39 -16.40
C GLY A 9 -8.63 -9.06 -16.24
N ASN A 10 -9.04 -8.26 -15.26
CA ASN A 10 -8.54 -6.90 -15.06
C ASN A 10 -7.14 -6.91 -14.44
N LEU A 11 -6.25 -6.04 -14.90
CA LEU A 11 -5.08 -5.66 -14.12
C LEU A 11 -5.54 -4.70 -13.03
N ILE A 12 -5.27 -5.04 -11.77
CA ILE A 12 -5.69 -4.24 -10.62
C ILE A 12 -4.50 -3.53 -10.03
N ILE A 13 -4.52 -2.20 -10.08
CA ILE A 13 -3.56 -1.34 -9.38
C ILE A 13 -4.13 -1.02 -8.01
N VAL A 14 -3.32 -1.13 -6.97
CA VAL A 14 -3.71 -0.75 -5.61
C VAL A 14 -2.66 0.18 -5.02
N SER A 15 -3.03 1.39 -4.65
CA SER A 15 -2.14 2.36 -4.02
C SER A 15 -2.83 3.12 -2.91
N ASN A 16 -2.06 3.77 -2.04
CA ASN A 16 -2.65 4.65 -1.03
C ASN A 16 -3.36 5.85 -1.66
N ARG A 17 -2.72 6.52 -2.64
CA ARG A 17 -3.28 7.70 -3.31
C ARG A 17 -3.75 7.37 -4.72
N GLY A 18 -4.88 7.95 -5.13
CA GLY A 18 -5.37 7.95 -6.50
C GLY A 18 -4.68 9.00 -7.37
N PRO A 19 -5.14 9.19 -8.62
CA PRO A 19 -4.54 10.14 -9.56
C PRO A 19 -4.84 11.61 -9.23
N ASN A 20 -5.79 11.88 -8.33
CA ASN A 20 -6.20 13.23 -7.96
C ASN A 20 -5.95 13.51 -6.47
N ASP A 21 -5.40 14.69 -6.18
CA ASP A 21 -5.36 15.33 -4.86
C ASP A 21 -6.51 16.37 -4.77
N PHE A 22 -6.88 16.76 -3.55
CA PHE A 22 -7.91 17.78 -3.33
C PHE A 22 -7.46 18.82 -2.32
N VAL A 23 -7.82 20.07 -2.56
CA VAL A 23 -7.50 21.18 -1.70
C VAL A 23 -8.79 21.94 -1.39
N TRP A 24 -9.02 22.26 -0.12
CA TRP A 24 -10.12 23.13 0.29
C TRP A 24 -9.82 24.57 -0.14
N GLN A 25 -10.61 25.11 -1.07
CA GLN A 25 -10.50 26.47 -1.58
C GLN A 25 -11.90 27.06 -1.74
N ASP A 26 -12.09 28.32 -1.36
CA ASP A 26 -13.36 29.05 -1.53
C ASP A 26 -14.60 28.26 -1.02
N ASP A 27 -14.48 27.68 0.18
CA ASP A 27 -15.50 26.88 0.87
C ASP A 27 -16.01 25.64 0.09
N HIS A 28 -15.19 25.09 -0.80
CA HIS A 28 -15.42 23.81 -1.46
C HIS A 28 -14.12 23.03 -1.72
N TRP A 29 -14.24 21.75 -2.07
CA TRP A 29 -13.09 20.92 -2.49
C TRP A 29 -12.80 21.14 -3.97
N VAL A 30 -11.54 21.48 -4.28
CA VAL A 30 -11.07 21.63 -5.66
C VAL A 30 -10.16 20.46 -6.03
N VAL A 31 -10.50 19.78 -7.12
CA VAL A 31 -9.72 18.69 -7.72
C VAL A 31 -8.45 19.23 -8.36
N ARG A 32 -7.31 18.61 -8.06
CA ARG A 32 -6.05 18.82 -8.77
C ARG A 32 -5.41 17.47 -9.09
N PRO A 33 -4.77 17.31 -10.26
CA PRO A 33 -3.95 16.13 -10.52
C PRO A 33 -2.92 15.97 -9.39
N ALA A 34 -2.83 14.76 -8.84
CA ALA A 34 -1.90 14.48 -7.77
C ALA A 34 -0.47 14.66 -8.27
N SER A 35 0.30 15.52 -7.61
CA SER A 35 1.69 15.78 -7.97
C SER A 35 2.59 14.84 -7.15
N GLY A 36 2.90 13.67 -7.71
CA GLY A 36 3.79 12.70 -7.07
C GLY A 36 4.36 11.69 -8.05
N GLY A 37 5.62 11.29 -7.85
CA GLY A 37 6.33 10.39 -8.76
C GLY A 37 5.63 9.04 -8.99
N LEU A 38 4.89 8.55 -7.98
CA LEU A 38 4.09 7.33 -8.09
C LEU A 38 2.96 7.47 -9.12
N VAL A 39 2.18 8.54 -9.04
CA VAL A 39 1.01 8.77 -9.91
C VAL A 39 1.47 8.97 -11.35
N SER A 40 2.53 9.76 -11.57
CA SER A 40 3.10 9.99 -12.90
C SER A 40 3.63 8.71 -13.55
N MET A 41 4.11 7.75 -12.76
CA MET A 41 4.57 6.45 -13.26
C MET A 41 3.41 5.51 -13.62
N ILE A 42 2.31 5.56 -12.85
CA ILE A 42 1.17 4.66 -12.98
C ILE A 42 0.17 5.12 -14.06
N ASP A 43 -0.02 6.42 -14.23
CA ASP A 43 -1.06 7.02 -15.10
C ASP A 43 -1.10 6.42 -16.53
N PRO A 44 0.03 6.23 -17.26
CA PRO A 44 -0.02 5.67 -18.60
C PRO A 44 -0.59 4.24 -18.67
N LEU A 45 -0.34 3.43 -17.62
CA LEU A 45 -0.90 2.09 -17.51
C LEU A 45 -2.37 2.14 -17.08
N ALA A 46 -2.71 3.04 -16.14
CA ALA A 46 -4.05 3.16 -15.60
C ALA A 46 -5.11 3.58 -16.63
N ARG A 47 -4.71 4.22 -17.73
CA ARG A 47 -5.59 4.59 -18.86
C ARG A 47 -6.01 3.41 -19.74
N GLN A 48 -5.42 2.23 -19.57
CA GLN A 48 -5.76 1.06 -20.38
C GLN A 48 -7.17 0.54 -19.99
N PRO A 49 -7.98 0.08 -20.96
CA PRO A 49 -9.38 -0.27 -20.72
C PRO A 49 -9.60 -1.49 -19.82
N ASP A 50 -8.60 -2.36 -19.65
CA ASP A 50 -8.63 -3.54 -18.78
C ASP A 50 -7.92 -3.31 -17.44
N VAL A 51 -7.68 -2.06 -17.06
CA VAL A 51 -7.03 -1.67 -15.80
C VAL A 51 -8.05 -1.04 -14.87
N THR A 52 -8.08 -1.50 -13.62
CA THR A 52 -8.84 -0.88 -12.55
C THR A 52 -7.90 -0.40 -11.46
N TRP A 53 -8.07 0.83 -10.99
CA TRP A 53 -7.24 1.44 -9.96
C TRP A 53 -8.01 1.61 -8.65
N PHE A 54 -7.67 0.80 -7.65
CA PHE A 54 -8.13 0.96 -6.28
C PHE A 54 -7.22 1.92 -5.51
N CYS A 55 -7.82 2.94 -4.88
CA CYS A 55 -7.09 3.88 -4.05
C CYS A 55 -7.82 4.18 -2.74
N CYS A 56 -7.07 4.46 -1.67
CA CYS A 56 -7.68 4.85 -0.41
C CYS A 56 -8.20 6.29 -0.49
N VAL A 57 -9.38 6.50 0.07
CA VAL A 57 -9.93 7.83 0.31
C VAL A 57 -10.39 7.94 1.76
N SER A 58 -10.31 9.12 2.34
CA SER A 58 -10.85 9.39 3.66
C SER A 58 -12.32 9.80 3.54
N GLU A 59 -13.14 9.37 4.48
CA GLU A 59 -14.39 10.10 4.74
C GLU A 59 -14.06 11.56 5.10
N ALA A 60 -14.94 12.49 4.72
CA ALA A 60 -14.77 13.89 5.10
C ALA A 60 -14.76 13.98 6.65
N PRO A 61 -13.74 14.62 7.24
CA PRO A 61 -13.73 14.82 8.69
C PRO A 61 -14.84 15.82 9.09
N PRO A 62 -15.21 15.89 10.38
CA PRO A 62 -16.03 16.98 10.90
C PRO A 62 -15.43 18.34 10.52
N ALA A 63 -16.27 19.32 10.19
CA ALA A 63 -15.84 20.64 9.70
C ALA A 63 -14.85 21.37 10.65
N SER A 64 -14.88 21.06 11.95
CA SER A 64 -13.94 21.58 12.96
C SER A 64 -12.49 21.08 12.78
N GLU A 65 -12.28 19.96 12.08
CA GLU A 65 -10.98 19.28 11.92
C GLU A 65 -10.40 19.43 10.50
N SER A 66 -11.15 20.05 9.57
CA SER A 66 -10.86 20.13 8.13
C SER A 66 -9.65 20.99 7.74
N ARG A 67 -9.16 21.87 8.61
CA ARG A 67 -8.12 22.87 8.24
C ARG A 67 -6.67 22.38 8.32
N ALA A 68 -6.40 21.15 8.78
CA ALA A 68 -5.04 20.73 9.14
C ALA A 68 -4.46 19.55 8.34
N ALA A 69 -5.22 18.89 7.46
CA ALA A 69 -4.72 17.72 6.71
C ALA A 69 -5.30 17.62 5.29
N LEU A 70 -4.55 16.94 4.41
CA LEU A 70 -4.97 16.59 3.06
C LEU A 70 -6.00 15.45 3.16
N PHE A 71 -7.27 15.75 2.90
CA PHE A 71 -8.35 14.75 2.83
C PHE A 71 -8.79 14.58 1.38
N THR A 72 -9.02 13.34 0.97
CA THR A 72 -9.58 13.00 -0.35
C THR A 72 -10.86 12.20 -0.13
N THR A 73 -11.97 12.50 -0.81
CA THR A 73 -13.20 11.70 -0.71
C THR A 73 -13.45 10.88 -1.98
N ALA A 74 -14.36 9.90 -1.90
CA ALA A 74 -14.70 9.02 -3.02
C ALA A 74 -15.32 9.76 -4.21
N ALA A 75 -16.15 10.78 -3.95
CA ALA A 75 -16.80 11.55 -5.00
C ALA A 75 -15.80 12.32 -5.87
N ASP A 76 -14.61 12.57 -5.33
CA ASP A 76 -13.62 13.40 -5.98
C ASP A 76 -12.63 12.57 -6.84
N GLN A 77 -12.59 11.24 -6.65
CA GLN A 77 -11.76 10.31 -7.43
C GLN A 77 -12.42 9.85 -8.74
N THR A 78 -13.14 10.74 -9.43
CA THR A 78 -13.74 10.45 -10.73
C THR A 78 -12.88 11.00 -11.85
N ASP A 79 -12.55 10.17 -12.83
CA ASP A 79 -11.80 10.56 -14.02
C ASP A 79 -12.34 9.80 -15.24
N PRO A 80 -12.74 10.49 -16.33
CA PRO A 80 -13.26 9.82 -17.52
C PRO A 80 -12.25 8.94 -18.25
N GLU A 81 -10.95 9.15 -18.02
CA GLU A 81 -9.86 8.39 -18.65
C GLU A 81 -9.39 7.19 -17.81
N HIS A 82 -9.88 7.05 -16.58
CA HIS A 82 -9.44 6.02 -15.63
C HIS A 82 -10.62 5.28 -14.99
N HIS A 83 -10.52 3.95 -14.88
CA HIS A 83 -11.46 3.18 -14.05
C HIS A 83 -10.97 3.15 -12.60
N ILE A 84 -11.37 4.14 -11.81
CA ILE A 84 -10.97 4.29 -10.40
C ILE A 84 -12.06 3.73 -9.48
N VAL A 85 -11.64 2.92 -8.49
CA VAL A 85 -12.50 2.40 -7.43
C VAL A 85 -12.00 2.92 -6.09
N PRO A 86 -12.56 4.02 -5.57
CA PRO A 86 -12.16 4.55 -4.27
C PRO A 86 -12.58 3.61 -3.14
N VAL A 87 -11.66 3.37 -2.20
CA VAL A 87 -11.88 2.58 -0.99
C VAL A 87 -12.05 3.54 0.19
N PRO A 88 -13.27 3.79 0.68
CA PRO A 88 -13.50 4.69 1.79
C PRO A 88 -12.99 4.10 3.10
N LEU A 89 -12.13 4.88 3.77
CA LEU A 89 -11.66 4.60 5.12
C LEU A 89 -12.26 5.65 6.07
N PRO A 90 -12.85 5.22 7.20
CA PRO A 90 -13.26 6.15 8.26
C PRO A 90 -12.10 7.06 8.67
N SER A 91 -12.36 8.35 8.89
CA SER A 91 -11.31 9.36 9.12
C SER A 91 -10.31 8.97 10.21
N LYS A 92 -10.79 8.38 11.32
CA LYS A 92 -9.95 7.88 12.42
C LYS A 92 -9.02 6.74 11.98
N ILE A 93 -9.51 5.82 11.15
CA ILE A 93 -8.70 4.73 10.60
C ILE A 93 -7.68 5.32 9.63
N TYR A 94 -8.09 6.23 8.74
CA TYR A 94 -7.20 6.87 7.79
C TYR A 94 -6.06 7.62 8.49
N GLN A 95 -6.36 8.39 9.55
CA GLN A 95 -5.33 9.09 10.33
C GLN A 95 -4.36 8.11 11.01
N ALA A 96 -4.87 7.05 11.63
CA ALA A 96 -4.04 6.05 12.29
C ALA A 96 -3.15 5.28 11.28
N TYR A 97 -3.71 4.89 10.14
CA TYR A 97 -3.01 4.18 9.07
C TYR A 97 -2.00 5.06 8.32
N TYR A 98 -2.44 6.20 7.80
CA TYR A 98 -1.64 7.06 6.92
C TYR A 98 -0.77 8.03 7.72
N GLY A 99 -1.35 8.78 8.65
CA GLY A 99 -0.62 9.73 9.47
C GLY A 99 0.34 9.04 10.44
N THR A 100 -0.23 8.30 11.40
CA THR A 100 0.55 7.76 12.53
C THR A 100 1.47 6.62 12.14
N ILE A 101 0.99 5.58 11.45
CA ILE A 101 1.85 4.43 11.14
C ILE A 101 2.67 4.64 9.88
N SER A 102 2.05 5.04 8.78
CA SER A 102 2.78 5.17 7.52
C SER A 102 3.79 6.33 7.59
N ASN A 103 3.35 7.56 7.86
CA ASN A 103 4.24 8.73 7.78
C ASN A 103 5.09 8.96 9.04
N GLU A 104 4.55 8.81 10.25
CA GLU A 104 5.34 9.07 11.47
C GLU A 104 6.26 7.90 11.85
N VAL A 105 5.88 6.66 11.57
CA VAL A 105 6.67 5.48 11.94
C VAL A 105 7.44 4.91 10.75
N LEU A 106 6.75 4.36 9.75
CA LEU A 106 7.40 3.61 8.66
C LEU A 106 8.27 4.51 7.79
N TRP A 107 7.77 5.66 7.35
CA TRP A 107 8.56 6.60 6.55
C TRP A 107 9.82 7.05 7.28
N MET A 108 9.72 7.46 8.55
CA MET A 108 10.87 7.88 9.37
C MET A 108 11.86 6.74 9.57
N LEU A 109 11.37 5.52 9.81
CA LEU A 109 12.19 4.32 9.94
C LEU A 109 13.00 4.03 8.68
N GLN A 110 12.34 4.07 7.52
CA GLN A 110 12.93 3.74 6.23
C GLN A 110 13.91 4.78 5.70
N HIS A 111 13.74 6.05 6.13
CA HIS A 111 14.64 7.15 5.79
C HIS A 111 15.74 7.38 6.83
N HIS A 112 15.88 6.49 7.84
CA HIS A 112 16.87 6.63 8.91
C HIS A 112 16.72 7.92 9.74
N LEU A 113 15.49 8.41 9.90
CA LEU A 113 15.15 9.62 10.64
C LEU A 113 14.57 9.33 12.03
N VAL A 114 14.68 8.08 12.52
CA VAL A 114 14.27 7.73 13.88
C VAL A 114 15.06 8.54 14.90
N GLY A 115 14.37 9.13 15.88
CA GLY A 115 14.94 10.06 16.85
C GLY A 115 14.95 11.52 16.40
N GLN A 116 14.54 11.81 15.15
CA GLN A 116 14.42 13.16 14.61
C GLN A 116 12.95 13.60 14.55
N PHE A 117 12.71 14.92 14.46
CA PHE A 117 11.37 15.51 14.30
C PHE A 117 10.32 15.07 15.34
N GLY A 118 10.77 14.68 16.55
CA GLY A 118 9.87 14.27 17.64
C GLY A 118 9.47 12.79 17.64
N TYR A 119 9.87 11.99 16.65
CA TYR A 119 9.67 10.53 16.69
C TYR A 119 10.80 9.88 17.50
N SER A 120 10.58 9.65 18.80
CA SER A 120 11.59 9.08 19.70
C SER A 120 11.26 7.69 20.23
N ALA A 121 9.98 7.33 20.34
CA ALA A 121 9.56 6.03 20.87
C ALA A 121 8.17 5.62 20.37
N LEU A 122 7.92 4.30 20.41
CA LEU A 122 6.60 3.72 20.17
C LEU A 122 5.82 3.71 21.48
N ASP A 123 4.78 4.52 21.56
CA ASP A 123 3.88 4.58 22.70
C ASP A 123 2.61 3.73 22.49
N ALA A 124 1.74 3.73 23.50
CA ALA A 124 0.47 3.00 23.45
C ALA A 124 -0.46 3.47 22.32
N GLU A 125 -0.34 4.72 21.86
CA GLU A 125 -1.11 5.25 20.74
C GLU A 125 -0.65 4.62 19.42
N ARG A 126 0.66 4.58 19.15
CA ARG A 126 1.23 3.93 17.95
C ARG A 126 0.90 2.43 17.95
N HIS A 127 0.91 1.78 19.11
CA HIS A 127 0.47 0.38 19.23
C HIS A 127 -0.99 0.13 18.85
N ARG A 128 -1.90 1.02 19.25
CA ARG A 128 -3.29 0.97 18.82
C ARG A 128 -3.43 1.31 17.33
N ALA A 129 -2.76 2.36 16.86
CA ALA A 129 -2.80 2.78 15.47
C ALA A 129 -2.32 1.71 14.50
N TRP A 130 -1.35 0.88 14.89
CA TRP A 130 -0.93 -0.30 14.14
C TRP A 130 -2.09 -1.28 13.93
N THR A 131 -2.76 -1.67 15.02
CA THR A 131 -3.76 -2.73 15.01
C THR A 131 -5.10 -2.27 14.44
N ASP A 132 -5.58 -1.12 14.92
CA ASP A 132 -6.91 -0.58 14.65
C ASP A 132 -6.94 0.36 13.44
N GLY A 133 -5.76 0.83 13.01
CA GLY A 133 -5.57 1.68 11.84
C GLY A 133 -4.92 0.94 10.69
N TYR A 134 -3.62 0.68 10.79
CA TYR A 134 -2.80 0.20 9.67
C TYR A 134 -3.23 -1.18 9.14
N LEU A 135 -3.42 -2.15 10.04
CA LEU A 135 -3.91 -3.48 9.65
C LEU A 135 -5.38 -3.44 9.20
N GLU A 136 -6.21 -2.64 9.85
CA GLU A 136 -7.63 -2.52 9.50
C GLU A 136 -7.83 -1.88 8.12
N ALA A 137 -7.06 -0.84 7.78
CA ALA A 137 -7.08 -0.23 6.45
C ALA A 137 -6.74 -1.27 5.36
N ASN A 138 -5.67 -2.04 5.55
CA ASN A 138 -5.28 -3.11 4.63
C ASN A 138 -6.37 -4.19 4.47
N ARG A 139 -7.04 -4.60 5.57
CA ARG A 139 -8.18 -5.53 5.51
C ARG A 139 -9.37 -4.96 4.75
N ARG A 140 -9.66 -3.66 4.93
CA ARG A 140 -10.74 -2.97 4.22
C ARG A 140 -10.49 -2.90 2.72
N ILE A 141 -9.25 -2.67 2.31
CA ILE A 141 -8.86 -2.67 0.89
C ILE A 141 -9.05 -4.07 0.29
N ALA A 142 -8.53 -5.11 0.94
CA ALA A 142 -8.72 -6.49 0.47
C ALA A 142 -10.22 -6.86 0.36
N ARG A 143 -11.03 -6.45 1.35
CA ARG A 143 -12.47 -6.65 1.35
C ARG A 143 -13.15 -5.91 0.19
N ALA A 144 -12.82 -4.64 -0.02
CA ALA A 144 -13.40 -3.82 -1.09
C ALA A 144 -13.09 -4.40 -2.48
N ILE A 145 -11.85 -4.87 -2.70
CA ILE A 145 -11.46 -5.55 -3.94
C ILE A 145 -12.31 -6.80 -4.15
N ARG A 146 -12.46 -7.64 -3.13
CA ARG A 146 -13.29 -8.85 -3.19
C ARG A 146 -14.76 -8.54 -3.49
N GLU A 147 -15.32 -7.53 -2.84
CA GLU A 147 -16.74 -7.16 -2.95
C GLU A 147 -17.07 -6.39 -4.24
N SER A 148 -16.05 -5.85 -4.92
CA SER A 148 -16.24 -5.15 -6.21
C SER A 148 -16.77 -6.05 -7.34
N GLY A 149 -16.61 -7.37 -7.23
CA GLY A 149 -16.97 -8.32 -8.30
C GLY A 149 -16.05 -8.28 -9.52
N ILE A 150 -15.03 -7.41 -9.52
CA ILE A 150 -14.02 -7.33 -10.60
C ILE A 150 -13.15 -8.58 -10.54
N LYS A 151 -12.97 -9.24 -11.68
CA LYS A 151 -12.12 -10.44 -11.80
C LYS A 151 -10.67 -10.03 -12.06
N PRO A 152 -9.75 -10.14 -11.09
CA PRO A 152 -8.36 -9.79 -11.29
C PRO A 152 -7.64 -10.84 -12.14
N ARG A 153 -6.78 -10.37 -13.04
CA ARG A 153 -5.76 -11.15 -13.76
C ARG A 153 -4.39 -11.00 -13.11
N VAL A 154 -4.12 -9.85 -12.52
CA VAL A 154 -2.86 -9.57 -11.79
C VAL A 154 -3.09 -8.39 -10.84
N PHE A 155 -2.39 -8.39 -9.71
CA PHE A 155 -2.33 -7.26 -8.77
C PHE A 155 -1.01 -6.52 -8.87
N LEU A 156 -1.06 -5.18 -8.98
CA LEU A 156 0.08 -4.28 -8.84
C LEU A 156 -0.11 -3.43 -7.58
N ILE A 157 0.50 -3.87 -6.49
CA ILE A 157 0.36 -3.28 -5.15
C ILE A 157 1.49 -2.30 -4.91
N GLN A 158 1.14 -1.07 -4.52
CA GLN A 158 2.08 0.04 -4.50
C GLN A 158 2.35 0.52 -3.09
N ASP A 159 3.63 0.50 -2.77
CA ASP A 159 4.28 1.25 -1.70
C ASP A 159 4.06 0.74 -0.27
N TYR A 160 4.87 1.28 0.64
CA TYR A 160 5.02 0.84 2.03
C TYR A 160 3.74 0.94 2.88
N HIS A 161 2.73 1.66 2.42
CA HIS A 161 1.43 1.72 3.08
C HIS A 161 0.73 0.35 3.06
N LEU A 162 1.02 -0.47 2.04
CA LEU A 162 0.27 -1.68 1.72
C LEU A 162 1.09 -2.96 1.96
N TYR A 163 2.07 -2.95 2.86
CA TYR A 163 2.88 -4.15 3.13
C TYR A 163 2.07 -5.40 3.51
N PRO A 164 1.01 -5.33 4.34
CA PRO A 164 0.20 -6.50 4.66
C PRO A 164 -0.67 -7.01 3.49
N LEU A 165 -0.97 -6.14 2.52
CA LEU A 165 -1.98 -6.40 1.50
C LEU A 165 -1.73 -7.62 0.61
N PRO A 166 -0.50 -7.93 0.14
CA PRO A 166 -0.31 -9.07 -0.75
C PRO A 166 -0.71 -10.40 -0.11
N ALA A 167 -0.39 -10.62 1.17
CA ALA A 167 -0.85 -11.82 1.90
C ALA A 167 -2.38 -11.86 2.04
N LEU A 168 -3.01 -10.74 2.39
CA LEU A 168 -4.47 -10.66 2.49
C LEU A 168 -5.17 -10.93 1.16
N LEU A 169 -4.60 -10.45 0.05
CA LEU A 169 -5.12 -10.74 -1.28
C LEU A 169 -4.89 -12.19 -1.67
N ARG A 170 -3.76 -12.80 -1.30
CA ARG A 170 -3.49 -14.22 -1.54
C ARG A 170 -4.51 -15.14 -0.86
N GLU A 171 -4.93 -14.81 0.36
CA GLU A 171 -5.96 -15.57 1.08
C GLU A 171 -7.30 -15.61 0.32
N VAL A 172 -7.61 -14.55 -0.43
CA VAL A 172 -8.87 -14.41 -1.18
C VAL A 172 -8.73 -14.86 -2.63
N PHE A 173 -7.56 -14.64 -3.23
CA PHE A 173 -7.25 -14.83 -4.65
C PHE A 173 -5.96 -15.66 -4.79
N PRO A 174 -5.98 -16.95 -4.42
CA PRO A 174 -4.77 -17.78 -4.31
C PRO A 174 -3.99 -17.90 -5.61
N ASP A 175 -4.67 -17.95 -6.75
CA ASP A 175 -4.06 -18.21 -8.07
C ASP A 175 -3.73 -16.93 -8.85
N VAL A 176 -4.02 -15.74 -8.29
CA VAL A 176 -3.83 -14.48 -9.01
C VAL A 176 -2.42 -13.98 -8.77
N PRO A 177 -1.61 -13.74 -9.83
CA PRO A 177 -0.28 -13.22 -9.67
C PRO A 177 -0.30 -11.81 -9.08
N SER A 178 0.71 -11.47 -8.29
CA SER A 178 0.82 -10.19 -7.60
C SER A 178 2.26 -9.70 -7.55
N LEU A 179 2.42 -8.42 -7.85
CA LEU A 179 3.65 -7.67 -7.67
C LEU A 179 3.42 -6.60 -6.62
N HIS A 180 4.28 -6.56 -5.60
CA HIS A 180 4.40 -5.42 -4.69
C HIS A 180 5.63 -4.58 -5.09
N PHE A 181 5.49 -3.26 -5.17
CA PHE A 181 6.64 -2.38 -5.43
C PHE A 181 6.78 -1.32 -4.34
N THR A 182 7.95 -1.25 -3.69
CA THR A 182 8.26 -0.22 -2.68
C THR A 182 8.95 0.97 -3.33
N HIS A 183 8.41 2.19 -3.15
CA HIS A 183 8.87 3.41 -3.82
C HIS A 183 9.84 4.25 -3.00
N ILE A 184 10.28 3.72 -1.87
CA ILE A 184 11.17 4.39 -0.93
C ILE A 184 12.31 3.44 -0.53
N PRO A 185 13.40 3.95 0.07
CA PRO A 185 14.49 3.08 0.52
C PRO A 185 14.00 1.98 1.45
N PHE A 186 14.59 0.78 1.33
CA PHE A 186 14.24 -0.33 2.21
C PHE A 186 15.24 -0.42 3.38
N PRO A 187 14.78 -0.48 4.64
CA PRO A 187 15.65 -0.44 5.80
C PRO A 187 16.41 -1.75 5.97
N GLY A 188 17.62 -1.69 6.53
CA GLY A 188 18.33 -2.87 6.98
C GLY A 188 17.74 -3.47 8.25
N PHE A 189 18.11 -4.72 8.58
CA PHE A 189 17.56 -5.45 9.72
C PHE A 189 17.80 -4.76 11.08
N THR A 190 18.89 -3.98 11.23
CA THR A 190 19.17 -3.22 12.45
C THR A 190 18.15 -2.12 12.69
N MET A 191 17.75 -1.39 11.64
CA MET A 191 16.71 -0.38 11.73
C MET A 191 15.37 -1.03 12.05
N LEU A 192 15.02 -2.12 11.38
CA LEU A 192 13.75 -2.82 11.63
C LEU A 192 13.62 -3.33 13.08
N LYS A 193 14.73 -3.62 13.78
CA LYS A 193 14.69 -3.99 15.21
C LYS A 193 14.17 -2.86 16.13
N LEU A 194 14.05 -1.63 15.64
CA LEU A 194 13.43 -0.51 16.36
C LEU A 194 11.90 -0.60 16.46
N ILE A 195 11.27 -1.46 15.65
CA ILE A 195 9.83 -1.74 15.73
C ILE A 195 9.56 -3.15 16.32
N PRO A 196 8.38 -3.39 16.92
CA PRO A 196 8.04 -4.66 17.54
C PRO A 196 8.20 -5.83 16.58
N GLN A 197 8.64 -6.98 17.10
CA GLN A 197 8.80 -8.19 16.29
C GLN A 197 7.51 -8.57 15.56
N SER A 198 6.35 -8.48 16.23
CA SER A 198 5.05 -8.79 15.62
C SER A 198 4.73 -7.92 14.40
N TRP A 199 5.21 -6.66 14.38
CA TRP A 199 4.99 -5.76 13.25
C TRP A 199 5.88 -6.14 12.08
N ARG A 200 7.16 -6.40 12.36
CA ARG A 200 8.10 -6.91 11.34
C ARG A 200 7.58 -8.19 10.72
N ASP A 201 7.19 -9.15 11.53
CA ASP A 201 6.68 -10.44 11.07
C ASP A 201 5.46 -10.24 10.16
N THR A 202 4.55 -9.33 10.53
CA THR A 202 3.39 -8.99 9.70
C THR A 202 3.80 -8.33 8.36
N ILE A 203 4.75 -7.40 8.38
CA ILE A 203 5.26 -6.71 7.17
C ILE A 203 5.88 -7.73 6.21
N PHE A 204 6.78 -8.57 6.71
CA PHE A 204 7.47 -9.54 5.84
C PHE A 204 6.55 -10.67 5.39
N GLN A 205 5.63 -11.15 6.22
CA GLN A 205 4.61 -12.11 5.79
C GLN A 205 3.71 -11.49 4.71
N GLY A 206 3.33 -10.22 4.87
CA GLY A 206 2.60 -9.44 3.88
C GLY A 206 3.33 -9.38 2.54
N LEU A 207 4.59 -8.94 2.54
CA LEU A 207 5.43 -8.83 1.34
C LEU A 207 5.66 -10.19 0.66
N LEU A 208 5.97 -11.24 1.44
CA LEU A 208 6.12 -12.60 0.93
C LEU A 208 4.80 -13.26 0.49
N GLY A 209 3.66 -12.57 0.64
CA GLY A 209 2.42 -12.94 -0.01
C GLY A 209 2.44 -12.69 -1.53
N ALA A 210 3.26 -11.74 -1.98
CA ALA A 210 3.43 -11.40 -3.39
C ALA A 210 4.30 -12.43 -4.13
N ASP A 211 4.10 -12.57 -5.44
CA ASP A 211 4.98 -13.40 -6.28
C ASP A 211 6.24 -12.63 -6.71
N VAL A 212 6.16 -11.30 -6.75
CA VAL A 212 7.29 -10.42 -7.05
C VAL A 212 7.30 -9.26 -6.06
N VAL A 213 8.44 -9.06 -5.39
CA VAL A 213 8.70 -7.87 -4.57
C VAL A 213 9.75 -7.01 -5.28
N GLY A 214 9.32 -5.87 -5.79
CA GLY A 214 10.14 -4.86 -6.45
C GLY A 214 10.59 -3.75 -5.50
N MET A 215 11.81 -3.26 -5.73
CA MET A 215 12.42 -2.15 -5.00
C MET A 215 13.06 -1.18 -6.00
N GLN A 216 13.34 0.06 -5.58
CA GLN A 216 13.95 1.06 -6.46
C GLN A 216 15.39 0.73 -6.87
N THR A 217 16.17 0.11 -5.98
CA THR A 217 17.59 -0.17 -6.22
C THR A 217 17.96 -1.60 -5.86
N GLU A 218 19.02 -2.11 -6.49
CA GLU A 218 19.58 -3.42 -6.14
C GLU A 218 20.05 -3.47 -4.68
N TRP A 219 20.51 -2.34 -4.13
CA TRP A 219 20.89 -2.22 -2.72
C TRP A 219 19.72 -2.48 -1.78
N ASP A 220 18.55 -1.93 -2.11
CA ASP A 220 17.33 -2.14 -1.33
C ASP A 220 16.84 -3.59 -1.46
N SER A 221 16.93 -4.18 -2.66
CA SER A 221 16.65 -5.62 -2.85
C SER A 221 17.56 -6.48 -1.99
N ARG A 222 18.88 -6.23 -1.98
CA ARG A 222 19.83 -6.97 -1.12
C ARG A 222 19.53 -6.79 0.37
N ARG A 223 19.11 -5.60 0.81
CA ARG A 223 18.67 -5.36 2.20
C ARG A 223 17.42 -6.17 2.54
N PHE A 224 16.42 -6.18 1.65
CA PHE A 224 15.22 -6.98 1.85
C PHE A 224 15.55 -8.47 1.99
N LEU A 225 16.35 -9.02 1.09
CA LEU A 225 16.82 -10.41 1.15
C LEU A 225 17.54 -10.72 2.48
N GLY A 226 18.47 -9.86 2.90
CA GLY A 226 19.14 -10.01 4.20
C GLY A 226 18.19 -9.92 5.38
N CYS A 227 17.13 -9.12 5.30
CA CYS A 227 16.10 -9.09 6.34
C CYS A 227 15.26 -10.37 6.36
N CYS A 228 14.92 -10.94 5.21
CA CYS A 228 14.21 -12.22 5.15
C CYS A 228 15.04 -13.35 5.79
N GLU A 229 16.35 -13.39 5.53
CA GLU A 229 17.26 -14.36 6.15
C GLU A 229 17.38 -14.11 7.66
N GLU A 230 17.76 -12.90 8.08
CA GLU A 230 18.09 -12.59 9.48
C GLU A 230 16.88 -12.51 10.40
N LEU A 231 15.74 -11.98 9.92
CA LEU A 231 14.57 -11.73 10.77
C LEU A 231 13.55 -12.86 10.73
N LEU A 232 13.42 -13.55 9.59
CA LEU A 232 12.47 -14.65 9.44
C LEU A 232 13.11 -16.04 9.44
N GLY A 233 14.44 -16.14 9.28
CA GLY A 233 15.11 -17.41 9.04
C GLY A 233 14.75 -18.03 7.69
N ALA A 234 14.35 -17.21 6.72
CA ALA A 234 13.96 -17.69 5.39
C ALA A 234 15.19 -18.17 4.61
N LYS A 235 15.00 -19.16 3.72
CA LYS A 235 16.06 -19.56 2.79
C LYS A 235 16.08 -18.57 1.63
N VAL A 236 17.25 -17.97 1.40
CA VAL A 236 17.44 -16.94 0.39
C VAL A 236 18.45 -17.41 -0.65
N ASP A 237 18.08 -17.30 -1.93
CA ASP A 237 19.02 -17.42 -3.04
C ASP A 237 19.37 -16.02 -3.54
N TYR A 238 20.50 -15.49 -3.06
CA TYR A 238 20.98 -14.17 -3.45
C TYR A 238 21.37 -14.04 -4.92
N LYS A 239 21.72 -15.15 -5.59
CA LYS A 239 22.09 -15.13 -7.01
C LYS A 239 20.87 -14.91 -7.89
N ASN A 240 19.76 -15.56 -7.55
CA ASN A 240 18.52 -15.48 -8.30
C ASN A 240 17.51 -14.47 -7.71
N GLY A 241 17.79 -13.92 -6.54
CA GLY A 241 16.91 -12.97 -5.85
C GLY A 241 15.61 -13.57 -5.34
N THR A 242 15.62 -14.85 -4.95
CA THR A 242 14.40 -15.58 -4.53
C THR A 242 14.42 -15.87 -3.02
N VAL A 243 13.23 -15.94 -2.43
CA VAL A 243 13.05 -16.21 -1.00
C VAL A 243 12.03 -17.33 -0.85
N ALA A 244 12.40 -18.42 -0.19
CA ALA A 244 11.45 -19.47 0.13
C ALA A 244 10.53 -19.00 1.27
N ALA A 245 9.28 -18.69 0.94
CA ALA A 245 8.23 -18.39 1.90
C ALA A 245 7.90 -19.63 2.75
N ARG A 246 7.28 -19.41 3.92
CA ARG A 246 6.94 -20.51 4.87
C ARG A 246 5.97 -21.53 4.30
N ASP A 247 5.16 -21.13 3.33
CA ASP A 247 4.22 -21.98 2.61
C ASP A 247 4.87 -22.74 1.42
N GLY A 248 6.18 -22.57 1.21
CA GLY A 248 6.96 -23.26 0.18
C GLY A 248 6.99 -22.55 -1.17
N ARG A 249 6.35 -21.38 -1.31
CA ARG A 249 6.46 -20.55 -2.53
C ARG A 249 7.80 -19.83 -2.60
N LEU A 250 8.19 -19.43 -3.81
CA LEU A 250 9.43 -18.70 -4.13
C LEU A 250 9.14 -17.26 -4.54
#